data_AF-A0A3L8PI11-F1
#
_entry.id   AF-A0A3L8PI11-F1
#
_cell.length_a   1.000
_cell.length_b   1.000
_cell.length_c   1.000
_cell.angle_alpha   90.00
_cell.angle_beta   90.00
_cell.angle_gamma   90.00
#
_symmetry.space_group_name_H-M   'P 1'
#
loop_
_entity.id
_entity.type
_entity.pdbx_description
1 polymer ?
#
loop_
_entity_poly.entity_id
_entity_poly.type
_entity_poly.pdbx_seq_one_letter_code
_entity_poly.pdbx_strand_id
1 'polypeptide(L)'
;MSLLFLDDGSPASDSSTDLFFALWDGSGHPQFDSPPVLDLVIRSYRIARGTLDDWMTWASRVGSTEPALCWPSDHRWFLASDVDPHWAGVGAAEPDIRALASDSVLHVEAADPTREYPSYGG
;
A
#
# COMPACT_ATOMS: atom_id res chain seq x y z
N MET A 1 -12.94 -0.45 0.91
CA MET A 1 -12.88 -1.68 1.72
C MET A 1 -11.40 -1.96 1.90
N SER A 2 -10.80 -1.45 2.97
CA SER A 2 -9.36 -1.51 3.20
C SER A 2 -8.98 -2.95 3.57
N LEU A 3 -8.06 -3.57 2.82
CA LEU A 3 -7.63 -4.93 3.08
C LEU A 3 -6.44 -4.87 4.04
N LEU A 4 -6.70 -5.15 5.31
CA LEU A 4 -5.71 -5.16 6.38
C LEU A 4 -5.08 -6.57 6.46
N PHE A 5 -3.86 -6.74 5.97
CA PHE A 5 -3.03 -7.89 6.36
C PHE A 5 -2.21 -7.47 7.59
N LEU A 6 -2.70 -7.82 8.78
CA LEU A 6 -1.86 -7.88 9.97
C LEU A 6 -1.43 -9.34 10.14
N ASP A 7 -0.16 -9.61 9.85
CA ASP A 7 0.49 -10.81 10.39
C ASP A 7 0.62 -10.65 11.92
N ASP A 8 0.31 -11.72 12.66
CA ASP A 8 0.32 -11.83 14.14
C ASP A 8 1.72 -11.58 14.76
N GLY A 9 2.75 -11.45 13.93
CA GLY A 9 4.11 -11.10 14.32
C GLY A 9 4.54 -9.66 13.99
N SER A 10 3.66 -8.82 13.44
CA SER A 10 4.00 -7.43 13.11
C SER A 10 4.34 -6.69 14.41
N PRO A 11 5.56 -6.15 14.62
CA PRO A 11 5.82 -5.33 15.79
C PRO A 11 4.80 -4.20 15.72
N ALA A 12 3.90 -4.12 16.72
CA ALA A 12 2.98 -3.02 16.85
C ALA A 12 3.79 -1.75 16.62
N SER A 13 3.51 -1.06 15.52
CA SER A 13 4.29 0.10 15.11
C SER A 13 4.26 1.05 16.29
N ASP A 14 5.37 1.17 17.02
CA ASP A 14 5.51 2.22 18.01
C ASP A 14 5.29 3.54 17.25
N SER A 15 4.69 4.55 17.90
CA SER A 15 4.30 5.76 17.20
C SER A 15 5.50 6.48 16.56
N SER A 16 6.72 6.11 16.96
CA SER A 16 8.03 6.51 16.45
C SER A 16 8.54 5.78 15.18
N THR A 17 7.80 4.78 14.67
CA THR A 17 8.22 3.99 13.50
C THR A 17 8.37 4.89 12.28
N ASP A 18 9.49 4.81 11.58
CA ASP A 18 9.73 5.53 10.34
C ASP A 18 8.99 4.85 9.18
N LEU A 19 7.98 5.54 8.67
CA LEU A 19 7.01 5.05 7.69
C LEU A 19 7.06 5.90 6.42
N PHE A 20 6.69 5.26 5.32
CA PHE A 20 6.38 5.88 4.05
C PHE A 20 4.87 5.78 3.80
N PHE A 21 4.29 6.83 3.21
CA PHE A 21 2.87 6.94 2.90
C PHE A 21 2.71 7.34 1.44
N ALA A 22 2.04 6.50 0.63
CA ALA A 22 1.70 6.81 -0.75
C ALA A 22 0.31 7.46 -0.83
N LEU A 23 0.28 8.69 -1.33
CA LEU A 23 -0.93 9.49 -1.52
C LEU A 23 -1.19 9.66 -3.00
N TRP A 24 -2.42 9.39 -3.45
CA TRP A 24 -2.73 9.55 -4.88
C TRP A 24 -2.56 11.01 -5.31
N ASP A 25 -1.83 11.26 -6.40
CA ASP A 25 -1.55 12.62 -6.87
C ASP A 25 -2.80 13.35 -7.41
N GLY A 26 -3.86 12.61 -7.76
CA GLY A 26 -5.10 13.15 -8.32
C GLY A 26 -6.08 13.78 -7.32
N SER A 27 -5.85 13.66 -6.01
CA SER A 27 -6.79 14.10 -4.96
C SER A 27 -6.64 15.58 -4.55
N GLY A 28 -5.70 16.33 -5.14
CA GLY A 28 -5.59 17.78 -4.94
C GLY A 28 -5.03 18.21 -3.59
N HIS A 29 -4.22 17.38 -2.93
CA HIS A 29 -3.68 17.68 -1.60
C HIS A 29 -2.68 18.86 -1.60
N PRO A 30 -2.72 19.73 -0.57
CA PRO A 30 -1.75 20.81 -0.42
C PRO A 30 -0.35 20.26 -0.07
N GLN A 31 0.47 20.16 -1.12
CA GLN A 31 1.93 20.30 -1.17
C GLN A 31 2.71 19.87 0.09
N PHE A 32 3.10 18.59 0.13
CA PHE A 32 4.42 18.26 0.64
C PHE A 32 5.45 18.85 -0.35
N ASP A 33 6.55 19.42 0.14
CA ASP A 33 7.62 19.92 -0.72
C ASP A 33 8.19 18.76 -1.55
N SER A 34 7.87 18.73 -2.84
CA SER A 34 8.35 17.78 -3.87
C SER A 34 8.62 16.35 -3.38
N PRO A 35 7.61 15.62 -2.88
CA PRO A 35 7.77 14.24 -2.49
C PRO A 35 8.20 13.38 -3.68
N PRO A 36 8.98 12.31 -3.47
CA PRO A 36 9.26 11.34 -4.52
C PRO A 36 7.94 10.80 -5.09
N VAL A 37 7.91 10.59 -6.40
CA VAL A 37 6.74 10.04 -7.09
C VAL A 37 6.94 8.55 -7.29
N LEU A 38 5.95 7.76 -6.87
CA LEU A 38 5.81 6.37 -7.24
C LEU A 38 4.84 6.28 -8.43
N ASP A 39 5.38 6.08 -9.62
CA ASP A 39 4.61 5.90 -10.84
C ASP A 39 4.26 4.42 -11.03
N LEU A 40 2.99 4.08 -10.80
CA LEU A 40 2.44 2.79 -11.19
C LEU A 40 1.68 2.96 -12.51
N VAL A 41 1.58 1.86 -13.28
CA VAL A 41 0.99 1.85 -14.64
C VAL A 41 -0.40 2.52 -14.70
N ILE A 42 -1.16 2.45 -13.61
CA ILE A 42 -2.53 2.96 -13.53
C ILE A 42 -2.69 4.27 -12.74
N ARG A 43 -1.73 4.62 -11.87
CA ARG A 43 -1.80 5.79 -10.96
C ARG A 43 -0.42 6.25 -10.52
N SER A 44 -0.24 7.56 -10.39
CA SER A 44 0.92 8.18 -9.76
C SER A 44 0.62 8.56 -8.31
N TYR A 45 1.57 8.29 -7.43
CA TYR A 45 1.46 8.59 -6.00
C TYR A 45 2.60 9.49 -5.55
N ARG A 46 2.28 10.44 -4.67
CA ARG A 46 3.26 11.21 -3.89
C ARG A 46 3.62 10.45 -2.62
N ILE A 47 4.91 10.37 -2.31
CA ILE A 47 5.40 9.69 -1.11
C ILE A 47 5.74 10.69 0.01
N ALA A 48 5.02 10.62 1.12
CA ALA A 48 5.43 11.27 2.37
C ALA A 48 6.22 10.29 3.24
N ARG A 49 7.19 10.79 4.03
CA ARG A 49 7.94 9.99 5.00
C ARG A 49 7.88 10.64 6.37
N GLY A 50 7.56 9.86 7.38
CA GLY A 50 7.53 10.29 8.78
C GLY A 50 6.95 9.21 9.67
N THR A 51 6.52 9.60 10.84
CA THR A 51 6.00 8.68 11.86
C THR A 51 4.47 8.55 11.80
N LEU A 52 3.91 7.66 12.63
CA LEU A 52 2.44 7.58 12.76
C LEU A 52 1.87 8.87 13.36
N ASP A 53 2.57 9.50 14.31
CA ASP A 53 2.17 10.78 14.90
C ASP A 53 2.21 11.92 13.87
N ASP A 54 3.23 11.91 13.00
CA ASP A 54 3.29 12.84 11.88
C ASP A 54 2.10 12.65 10.94
N TRP A 55 1.76 11.40 10.61
CA TRP A 55 0.58 11.10 9.80
C TRP A 55 -0.71 11.60 10.45
N MET A 56 -0.92 11.38 11.75
CA MET A 56 -2.10 11.89 12.45
C MET A 56 -2.19 13.43 12.39
N THR A 57 -1.05 14.11 12.38
CA THR A 57 -0.97 15.56 12.18
C THR A 57 -1.33 15.94 10.74
N TRP A 58 -0.80 15.23 9.75
CA TRP A 58 -1.03 15.50 8.31
C TRP A 58 -2.41 15.11 7.82
N ALA A 59 -3.02 14.06 8.38
CA ALA A 59 -4.34 13.55 8.03
C ALA A 59 -5.40 14.66 8.04
N SER A 60 -5.32 15.54 9.05
CA SER A 60 -6.17 16.73 9.15
C SER A 60 -6.04 17.71 7.97
N ARG A 61 -4.89 17.73 7.28
CA ARG A 61 -4.55 18.63 6.16
C ARG A 61 -4.83 17.99 4.79
N VAL A 62 -4.71 16.67 4.68
CA VAL A 62 -4.99 15.93 3.44
C VAL A 62 -6.47 15.57 3.28
N GLY A 63 -7.28 15.70 4.35
CA GLY A 63 -8.71 15.38 4.33
C GLY A 63 -8.98 13.91 4.65
N SER A 64 -10.17 13.40 4.30
CA SER A 64 -10.61 12.03 4.61
C SER A 64 -9.94 10.94 3.74
N THR A 65 -8.81 11.24 3.11
CA THR A 65 -8.11 10.31 2.22
C THR A 65 -7.05 9.58 3.02
N GLU A 66 -7.32 8.32 3.35
CA GLU A 66 -6.29 7.41 3.86
C GLU A 66 -5.16 7.27 2.82
N PRO A 67 -3.91 6.97 3.23
CA PRO A 67 -2.87 6.66 2.28
C PRO A 67 -3.26 5.41 1.50
N ALA A 68 -3.01 5.41 0.19
CA ALA A 68 -3.26 4.23 -0.63
C ALA A 68 -2.37 3.06 -0.19
N LEU A 69 -1.12 3.37 0.17
CA LEU A 69 -0.16 2.43 0.75
C LEU A 69 0.57 3.07 1.95
N CYS A 70 0.91 2.27 2.95
CA CYS A 70 1.79 2.63 4.05
C CYS A 70 2.77 1.49 4.35
N TRP A 71 4.06 1.77 4.53
CA TRP A 71 5.05 0.75 4.84
C TRP A 71 6.21 1.32 5.69
N PRO A 72 6.86 0.52 6.54
CA PRO A 72 8.03 0.93 7.31
C PRO A 72 9.26 1.02 6.42
N SER A 73 10.26 1.81 6.83
CA SER A 73 11.50 1.99 6.06
C SER A 73 12.37 0.74 5.93
N ASP A 74 12.09 -0.30 6.70
CA ASP A 74 12.70 -1.63 6.55
C ASP A 74 11.93 -2.56 5.59
N HIS A 75 10.82 -2.09 5.02
CA HIS A 75 9.99 -2.79 4.02
C HIS A 75 9.48 -4.17 4.48
N ARG A 76 9.41 -4.45 5.79
CA ARG A 76 8.98 -5.76 6.31
C ARG A 76 7.50 -6.06 6.13
N TRP A 77 6.68 -5.04 5.96
CA TRP A 77 5.23 -5.16 5.72
C TRP A 77 4.74 -3.95 4.93
N PHE A 78 3.52 -4.00 4.40
CA PHE A 78 2.82 -2.80 3.95
C PHE A 78 1.33 -2.96 4.19
N LEU A 79 0.64 -1.83 4.32
CA LEU A 79 -0.81 -1.72 4.38
C LEU A 79 -1.31 -1.13 3.06
N ALA A 80 -2.40 -1.68 2.51
CA ALA A 80 -3.09 -1.14 1.34
C ALA A 80 -4.55 -0.78 1.69
N SER A 81 -4.90 0.50 1.60
CA SER A 81 -6.27 0.98 1.89
C SER A 81 -7.10 1.26 0.63
N ASP A 82 -6.45 1.69 -0.46
CA ASP A 82 -7.10 2.02 -1.74
C ASP A 82 -6.98 0.85 -2.72
N VAL A 83 -7.66 -0.25 -2.40
CA VAL A 83 -7.78 -1.42 -3.28
C VAL A 83 -9.17 -1.44 -3.91
N ASP A 84 -9.24 -1.14 -5.19
CA ASP A 84 -10.49 -1.18 -5.99
C ASP A 84 -11.00 -2.63 -6.21
N PRO A 85 -10.15 -3.69 -6.26
CA PRO A 85 -10.62 -5.08 -6.23
C PRO A 85 -10.62 -5.71 -4.84
N HIS A 86 -11.39 -6.80 -4.69
CA HIS A 86 -11.28 -7.72 -3.54
C HIS A 86 -9.93 -8.48 -3.45
N TRP A 87 -8.98 -8.15 -4.32
CA TRP A 87 -7.67 -8.78 -4.43
C TRP A 87 -6.57 -7.72 -4.54
N ALA A 88 -5.37 -8.07 -4.12
CA ALA A 88 -4.17 -7.26 -4.27
C ALA A 88 -3.11 -8.04 -5.06
N GLY A 89 -2.47 -7.41 -6.03
CA GLY A 89 -1.33 -7.98 -6.73
C GLY A 89 -0.06 -7.83 -5.90
N VAL A 90 0.73 -8.91 -5.76
CA VAL A 90 2.01 -8.91 -5.04
C VAL A 90 3.11 -9.40 -5.97
N GLY A 91 4.19 -8.62 -6.09
CA GLY A 91 5.42 -9.02 -6.77
C GLY A 91 6.56 -9.22 -5.75
N ALA A 92 7.22 -10.37 -5.79
CA ALA A 92 8.33 -10.72 -4.92
C ALA A 92 9.29 -11.71 -5.62
N ALA A 93 10.37 -12.10 -4.94
CA ALA A 93 11.24 -13.15 -5.46
C ALA A 93 10.51 -14.50 -5.50
N GLU A 94 10.89 -15.38 -6.41
CA GLU A 94 10.23 -16.66 -6.65
C GLU A 94 10.07 -17.54 -5.38
N PRO A 95 11.05 -17.62 -4.45
CA PRO A 95 10.86 -18.35 -3.19
C PRO A 95 9.75 -17.75 -2.31
N ASP A 96 9.62 -16.43 -2.27
CA ASP A 96 8.63 -15.73 -1.46
C ASP A 96 7.23 -15.87 -2.06
N ILE A 97 7.12 -15.78 -3.39
CA ILE A 97 5.86 -16.08 -4.10
C ILE A 97 5.41 -17.52 -3.86
N ARG A 98 6.34 -18.49 -3.87
CA ARG A 98 6.02 -19.89 -3.54
C ARG A 98 5.55 -20.07 -2.10
N ALA A 99 6.16 -19.35 -1.15
CA ALA A 99 5.75 -19.38 0.25
C ALA A 99 4.32 -18.85 0.40
N LEU A 100 4.02 -17.70 -0.22
CA LEU A 100 2.66 -17.13 -0.25
C LEU A 100 1.65 -18.10 -0.89
N ALA A 101 1.99 -18.71 -2.02
CA ALA A 101 1.12 -19.67 -2.70
C ALA A 101 0.89 -20.98 -1.92
N SER A 102 1.76 -21.28 -0.94
CA SER A 102 1.64 -22.45 -0.08
C SER A 102 0.93 -22.15 1.24
N ASP A 103 0.62 -20.88 1.52
CA ASP A 103 -0.08 -20.46 2.73
C ASP A 103 -1.54 -20.90 2.69
N SER A 104 -1.99 -21.61 3.73
CA SER A 104 -3.36 -22.17 3.77
C SER A 104 -4.45 -21.14 4.06
N VAL A 105 -4.10 -19.94 4.52
CA VAL A 105 -5.02 -18.85 4.85
C VAL A 105 -5.25 -17.96 3.62
N LEU A 106 -4.26 -17.86 2.73
CA LEU A 106 -4.32 -17.01 1.55
C LEU A 106 -4.85 -17.76 0.32
N HIS A 107 -5.72 -17.11 -0.45
CA HIS A 107 -6.02 -17.55 -1.81
C HIS A 107 -5.11 -16.79 -2.79
N VAL A 108 -4.09 -17.46 -3.28
CA VAL A 108 -3.09 -16.88 -4.18
C VAL A 108 -3.24 -17.49 -5.58
N GLU A 109 -3.47 -16.64 -6.57
CA GLU A 109 -3.45 -17.01 -7.99
C GLU A 109 -2.21 -16.38 -8.64
N ALA A 110 -1.46 -17.17 -9.40
CA ALA A 110 -0.31 -16.65 -10.14
C ALA A 110 -0.77 -15.66 -11.21
N ALA A 111 -0.07 -14.53 -11.31
CA ALA A 111 -0.32 -13.55 -12.35
C ALA A 111 -0.03 -14.14 -13.74
N ASP A 112 -1.03 -14.21 -14.62
CA ASP A 112 -0.85 -14.57 -16.02
C ASP A 112 -0.92 -13.28 -16.87
N PRO A 113 0.20 -12.81 -17.43
CA PRO A 113 0.23 -11.57 -18.19
C PRO A 113 -0.52 -11.66 -19.53
N THR A 114 -0.88 -12.87 -19.97
CA THR A 114 -1.65 -13.10 -21.19
C THR A 114 -3.16 -13.18 -20.95
N ARG A 115 -3.57 -13.21 -19.68
CA ARG A 115 -4.96 -13.30 -19.27
C ARG A 115 -5.50 -11.90 -18.95
N GLU A 116 -6.66 -11.56 -19.51
CA GLU A 116 -7.42 -10.41 -19.03
C GLU A 116 -7.95 -10.72 -17.63
N TYR A 117 -7.50 -9.95 -16.64
CA TYR A 117 -8.11 -9.94 -15.32
C TYR A 117 -9.46 -9.22 -15.40
N PRO A 118 -10.47 -9.63 -14.61
CA PRO A 118 -11.74 -8.92 -14.54
C PRO A 118 -11.48 -7.46 -14.18
N SER A 119 -11.68 -6.56 -15.13
CA SER A 119 -11.75 -5.14 -14.87
C SER A 119 -13.19 -4.82 -14.45
N TYR A 120 -13.36 -3.96 -13.45
CA TYR A 120 -14.65 -3.32 -13.22
C TYR A 120 -14.86 -2.34 -14.37
N GLY A 121 -15.45 -2.84 -15.46
CA GLY A 121 -15.81 -2.01 -16.60
C GLY A 121 -16.88 -0.99 -16.21
N GLY A 122 -16.60 0.28 -16.50
CA GLY A 122 -17.57 1.30 -16.84
C GLY A 122 -17.22 1.85 -18.21
#